data_AF-A0A4Y8CG44-F1
#
_entry.id   AF-A0A4Y8CG44-F1
#
_cell.length_a   1.000
_cell.length_b   1.000
_cell.length_c   1.000
_cell.angle_alpha   90.00
_cell.angle_beta   90.00
_cell.angle_gamma   90.00
#
_symmetry.space_group_name_H-M   'P 1'
#
loop_
_entity.id
_entity.type
_entity.pdbx_description
1 polymer ?
#
loop_
_entity_poly.entity_id
_entity_poly.type
_entity_poly.pdbx_seq_one_letter_code
_entity_poly.pdbx_strand_id
1 'polypeptide(L)'
;DFSLLNLQEKQIKKELKNLKYRFQNEKDIQEIFITLSRLKNEISLYELFYQAYQKRENTTDAILAFMQKIKTLNSYSSYGYDFFFGKIWQNSPTSPLKRYNMYLRWMVRKDELDLGLFTKIHTKDLLIPLDTHTHKISLTLGLLKRKIYDYKSVLELTQNLKKLDANDPIKYDFALYRLGQSKEIDKFKE
;
A
#
# COMPACT_ATOMS: atom_id res chain seq x y z
N ASP A 1 -13.21 16.12 6.23
CA ASP A 1 -14.45 15.37 5.97
C ASP A 1 -14.39 14.80 4.54
N PHE A 2 -14.82 13.55 4.33
CA PHE A 2 -14.86 12.91 3.01
C PHE A 2 -16.08 13.32 2.18
N SER A 3 -17.01 14.08 2.74
CA SER A 3 -18.09 14.75 1.97
C SER A 3 -17.57 15.60 0.80
N LEU A 4 -16.33 16.11 0.91
CA LEU A 4 -15.63 16.83 -0.16
C LEU A 4 -15.57 16.04 -1.48
N LEU A 5 -15.52 14.71 -1.42
CA LEU A 5 -15.48 13.87 -2.62
C LEU A 5 -16.79 13.89 -3.42
N ASN A 6 -17.88 14.39 -2.84
CA ASN A 6 -19.18 14.53 -3.49
C ASN A 6 -19.39 15.92 -4.12
N LEU A 7 -18.46 16.86 -3.91
CA LEU A 7 -18.59 18.22 -4.40
C LEU A 7 -18.08 18.35 -5.84
N GLN A 8 -18.48 19.44 -6.51
CA GLN A 8 -17.92 19.79 -7.81
C GLN A 8 -16.46 20.26 -7.67
N GLU A 9 -15.64 20.07 -8.71
CA GLU A 9 -14.21 20.41 -8.67
C GLU A 9 -13.93 21.86 -8.24
N LYS A 10 -14.75 22.81 -8.67
CA LYS A 10 -14.62 24.23 -8.27
C LYS A 10 -14.81 24.41 -6.76
N GLN A 11 -15.75 23.68 -6.16
CA GLN A 11 -15.99 23.69 -4.72
C GLN A 11 -14.85 23.00 -3.98
N ILE A 12 -14.39 21.83 -4.45
CA ILE A 12 -13.22 21.13 -3.89
C ILE A 12 -12.01 22.08 -3.82
N LYS A 13 -11.72 22.81 -4.91
CA LYS A 13 -10.63 23.79 -4.95
C LYS A 13 -10.81 24.92 -3.93
N LYS A 14 -12.03 25.42 -3.79
CA LYS A 14 -12.37 26.48 -2.82
C LYS A 14 -12.19 26.02 -1.38
N GLU A 15 -12.70 24.85 -1.03
CA GLU A 15 -12.65 24.30 0.34
C GLU A 15 -11.23 23.92 0.77
N LEU A 16 -10.38 23.51 -0.17
CA LEU A 16 -9.00 23.11 0.09
C LEU A 16 -7.98 24.25 -0.07
N LYS A 17 -8.45 25.49 -0.17
CA LYS A 17 -7.58 26.68 -0.32
C LYS A 17 -6.64 26.82 0.88
N ASN A 18 -5.40 27.21 0.62
CA ASN A 18 -4.32 27.40 1.59
C ASN A 18 -3.89 26.15 2.37
N LEU A 19 -4.38 24.95 2.01
CA LEU A 19 -3.95 23.72 2.67
C LEU A 19 -2.60 23.24 2.14
N LYS A 20 -1.75 22.78 3.04
CA LYS A 20 -0.46 22.14 2.73
C LYS A 20 -0.25 20.98 3.70
N TYR A 21 0.37 19.90 3.23
CA TYR A 21 0.68 18.75 4.06
C TYR A 21 1.98 18.11 3.63
N ARG A 22 3.02 18.17 4.48
CA ARG A 22 4.35 17.59 4.25
C ARG A 22 4.93 17.93 2.86
N PHE A 23 4.78 17.02 1.90
CA PHE A 23 5.32 17.12 0.55
C PHE A 23 4.29 17.63 -0.48
N GLN A 24 3.04 17.79 -0.07
CA GLN A 24 1.92 18.23 -0.91
C GLN A 24 1.63 19.71 -0.68
N ASN A 25 1.74 20.49 -1.75
CA ASN A 25 1.25 21.88 -1.78
C ASN A 25 -0.28 21.93 -1.97
N GLU A 26 -0.84 23.14 -1.98
CA GLU A 26 -2.29 23.35 -2.15
C GLU A 26 -2.84 22.68 -3.42
N LYS A 27 -2.18 22.89 -4.56
CA LYS A 27 -2.61 22.31 -5.83
C LYS A 27 -2.54 20.78 -5.80
N ASP A 28 -1.51 20.21 -5.18
CA ASP A 28 -1.39 18.76 -5.02
C ASP A 28 -2.57 18.19 -4.26
N ILE A 29 -2.96 18.82 -3.14
CA ILE A 29 -4.08 18.38 -2.32
C ILE A 29 -5.40 18.51 -3.08
N GLN A 30 -5.63 19.63 -3.76
CA GLN A 30 -6.82 19.84 -4.59
C GLN A 30 -6.95 18.74 -5.66
N GLU A 31 -5.87 18.49 -6.40
CA GLU A 31 -5.88 17.50 -7.47
C GLU A 31 -6.00 16.06 -6.94
N ILE A 32 -5.44 15.74 -5.76
CA ILE A 32 -5.68 14.45 -5.09
C ILE A 32 -7.18 14.22 -4.83
N PHE A 33 -7.87 15.20 -4.23
CA PHE A 33 -9.30 15.08 -3.94
C PHE A 33 -10.16 15.01 -5.20
N ILE A 34 -9.81 15.78 -6.23
CA ILE A 34 -10.48 15.71 -7.54
C ILE A 34 -10.31 14.32 -8.15
N THR A 35 -9.09 13.77 -8.16
CA THR A 35 -8.83 12.43 -8.68
C THR A 35 -9.60 11.36 -7.90
N LEU A 36 -9.64 11.45 -6.57
CA LEU A 36 -10.42 10.51 -5.74
C LEU A 36 -11.93 10.64 -5.96
N SER A 37 -12.44 11.87 -6.18
CA SER A 37 -13.84 12.10 -6.54
C SER A 37 -14.19 11.48 -7.89
N ARG A 38 -13.35 11.71 -8.91
CA ARG A 38 -13.51 11.09 -10.24
C ARG A 38 -13.46 9.56 -10.16
N LEU A 39 -12.50 9.01 -9.40
CA LEU A 39 -12.37 7.57 -9.19
C LEU A 39 -13.64 6.97 -8.58
N LYS A 40 -14.13 7.57 -7.50
CA LYS A 40 -15.34 7.13 -6.79
C LYS A 40 -16.56 7.06 -7.72
N ASN A 41 -16.67 8.02 -8.64
CA ASN A 41 -17.79 8.09 -9.59
C ASN A 41 -17.64 7.16 -10.81
N GLU A 42 -16.47 6.53 -11.00
CA GLU A 42 -16.22 5.66 -12.14
C GLU A 42 -16.17 4.17 -11.78
N ILE A 43 -15.48 3.80 -10.69
CA ILE A 43 -15.29 2.40 -10.31
C ILE A 43 -15.07 2.27 -8.80
N SER A 44 -15.59 1.19 -8.21
CA SER A 44 -15.27 0.89 -6.81
C SER A 44 -13.83 0.43 -6.67
N LEU A 45 -13.20 0.74 -5.53
CA LEU A 45 -11.84 0.26 -5.25
C LEU A 45 -11.77 -1.27 -5.25
N TYR A 46 -12.80 -1.95 -4.75
CA TYR A 46 -12.80 -3.41 -4.73
C TYR A 46 -12.79 -3.99 -6.15
N GLU A 47 -13.68 -3.51 -7.02
CA GLU A 47 -13.77 -3.94 -8.41
C GLU A 47 -12.45 -3.67 -9.16
N LEU A 48 -11.90 -2.46 -9.00
CA LEU A 48 -10.64 -2.06 -9.64
C LEU A 48 -9.46 -2.98 -9.27
N PHE A 49 -9.30 -3.28 -7.98
CA PHE A 49 -8.23 -4.16 -7.52
C PHE A 49 -8.48 -5.61 -7.95
N TYR A 50 -9.72 -6.10 -7.82
CA TYR A 50 -10.08 -7.48 -8.15
C TYR A 50 -9.91 -7.80 -9.64
N GLN A 51 -10.34 -6.90 -10.54
CA GLN A 51 -10.25 -7.12 -11.99
C GLN A 51 -8.82 -7.34 -12.49
N ALA A 52 -7.85 -6.66 -11.88
CA ALA A 52 -6.44 -6.84 -12.18
C ALA A 52 -5.87 -8.09 -11.49
N TYR A 53 -6.19 -8.27 -10.21
CA TYR A 53 -5.75 -9.42 -9.42
C TYR A 53 -6.15 -10.76 -10.05
N GLN A 54 -7.42 -10.93 -10.44
CA GLN A 54 -7.96 -12.22 -10.91
C GLN A 54 -7.27 -12.79 -12.16
N LYS A 55 -6.51 -11.96 -12.90
CA LYS A 55 -5.79 -12.40 -14.10
C LYS A 55 -4.62 -13.32 -13.78
N ARG A 56 -3.94 -13.10 -12.64
CA ARG A 56 -2.71 -13.80 -12.26
C ARG A 56 -2.59 -14.09 -10.75
N GLU A 57 -3.66 -13.86 -9.98
CA GLU A 57 -3.66 -13.91 -8.51
C GLU A 57 -2.52 -13.06 -7.90
N ASN A 58 -2.25 -11.89 -8.49
CA ASN A 58 -1.10 -11.06 -8.12
C ASN A 58 -1.53 -9.69 -7.60
N THR A 59 -1.21 -9.42 -6.34
CA THR A 59 -1.56 -8.16 -5.66
C THR A 59 -0.74 -6.97 -6.15
N THR A 60 0.47 -7.19 -6.66
CA THR A 60 1.30 -6.12 -7.25
C THR A 60 0.73 -5.62 -8.57
N ASP A 61 0.11 -6.50 -9.36
CA ASP A 61 -0.64 -6.11 -10.56
C ASP A 61 -1.86 -5.26 -10.21
N ALA A 62 -2.56 -5.60 -9.13
CA ALA A 62 -3.70 -4.83 -8.66
C ALA A 62 -3.28 -3.40 -8.25
N ILE A 63 -2.14 -3.26 -7.56
CA ILE A 63 -1.57 -1.95 -7.22
C ILE A 63 -1.17 -1.18 -8.47
N LEU A 64 -0.54 -1.83 -9.45
CA LEU A 64 -0.16 -1.20 -10.71
C LEU A 64 -1.39 -0.67 -11.47
N ALA A 65 -2.44 -1.48 -11.56
CA ALA A 65 -3.69 -1.12 -12.21
C ALA A 65 -4.36 0.08 -11.51
N PHE A 66 -4.35 0.11 -10.18
CA PHE A 66 -4.81 1.28 -9.43
C PHE A 66 -4.01 2.54 -9.80
N MET A 67 -2.68 2.49 -9.77
CA MET A 67 -1.84 3.65 -10.12
C MET A 67 -2.04 4.11 -11.57
N GLN A 68 -2.20 3.17 -12.50
CA GLN A 68 -2.53 3.47 -13.89
C GLN A 68 -3.89 4.15 -14.00
N LYS A 69 -4.90 3.66 -13.27
CA LYS A 69 -6.24 4.27 -13.23
C LYS A 69 -6.19 5.72 -12.74
N ILE A 70 -5.46 5.98 -11.65
CA ILE A 70 -5.22 7.35 -11.15
C ILE A 70 -4.64 8.26 -12.24
N LYS A 71 -3.65 7.78 -12.99
CA LYS A 71 -3.04 8.57 -14.08
C LYS A 71 -3.99 8.82 -15.25
N THR A 72 -4.89 7.89 -15.55
CA THR A 72 -5.93 8.11 -16.58
C THR A 72 -6.99 9.11 -16.14
N LEU A 73 -7.31 9.13 -14.84
CA LEU A 73 -8.33 10.01 -14.26
C LEU A 73 -7.89 11.47 -14.14
N ASN A 74 -6.58 11.69 -13.99
CA ASN A 74 -6.01 13.01 -13.90
C ASN A 74 -4.57 13.02 -14.42
N SER A 75 -4.32 13.81 -15.46
CA SER A 75 -3.00 13.98 -16.06
C SER A 75 -2.09 14.91 -15.26
N TYR A 76 -2.60 15.53 -14.19
CA TYR A 76 -1.79 16.36 -13.29
C TYR A 76 -0.63 15.55 -12.70
N SER A 77 0.55 16.14 -12.66
CA SER A 77 1.74 15.54 -12.08
C SER A 77 2.59 16.62 -11.42
N SER A 78 3.10 16.29 -10.25
CA SER A 78 4.02 17.08 -9.45
C SER A 78 4.76 16.12 -8.52
N TYR A 79 5.84 16.58 -7.88
CA TYR A 79 6.52 15.76 -6.87
C TYR A 79 5.55 15.31 -5.76
N GLY A 80 4.73 16.23 -5.21
CA GLY A 80 3.82 15.92 -4.12
C GLY A 80 2.68 14.97 -4.51
N TYR A 81 2.12 15.15 -5.71
CA TYR A 81 1.06 14.30 -6.25
C TYR A 81 1.57 12.88 -6.57
N ASP A 82 2.70 12.79 -7.28
CA ASP A 82 3.34 11.52 -7.63
C ASP A 82 3.89 10.81 -6.38
N PHE A 83 4.32 11.56 -5.36
CA PHE A 83 4.70 10.99 -4.07
C PHE A 83 3.46 10.39 -3.36
N PHE A 84 2.31 11.05 -3.44
CA PHE A 84 1.07 10.56 -2.80
C PHE A 84 0.60 9.24 -3.41
N PHE A 85 0.46 9.16 -4.73
CA PHE A 85 -0.01 7.95 -5.42
C PHE A 85 1.09 6.95 -5.80
N GLY A 86 2.36 7.33 -5.68
CA GLY A 86 3.48 6.51 -6.12
C GLY A 86 3.73 6.58 -7.63
N LYS A 87 4.85 6.01 -8.04
CA LYS A 87 5.29 5.98 -9.44
C LYS A 87 5.02 4.62 -10.07
N ILE A 88 4.42 4.64 -11.26
CA ILE A 88 4.20 3.47 -12.12
C ILE A 88 5.57 2.91 -12.55
N TRP A 89 5.70 1.58 -12.58
CA TRP A 89 6.86 0.85 -13.09
C TRP A 89 6.53 0.13 -14.40
N GLN A 90 7.56 -0.23 -15.17
CA GLN A 90 7.42 -1.04 -16.38
C GLN A 90 7.53 -2.54 -16.09
N ASN A 91 8.60 -2.95 -15.39
CA ASN A 91 8.88 -4.37 -15.14
C ASN A 91 8.55 -4.78 -13.70
N SER A 92 9.09 -4.06 -12.71
CA SER A 92 8.93 -4.37 -11.29
C SER A 92 8.97 -3.10 -10.45
N PRO A 93 8.27 -3.04 -9.31
CA PRO A 93 8.44 -1.97 -8.35
C PRO A 93 9.89 -1.89 -7.87
N THR A 94 10.37 -0.68 -7.63
CA THR A 94 11.65 -0.42 -6.96
C THR A 94 11.46 -0.28 -5.46
N SER A 95 10.38 0.36 -5.03
CA SER A 95 10.06 0.56 -3.61
C SER A 95 9.35 -0.65 -3.00
N PRO A 96 9.39 -0.84 -1.66
CA PRO A 96 8.66 -1.90 -0.97
C PRO A 96 7.13 -1.84 -1.05
N LEU A 97 6.54 -0.79 -1.62
CA LEU A 97 5.08 -0.61 -1.71
C LEU A 97 4.33 -0.70 -0.36
N LYS A 98 5.00 -0.46 0.77
CA LYS A 98 4.46 -0.58 2.14
C LYS A 98 3.01 -0.09 2.27
N ARG A 99 2.72 1.14 1.82
CA ARG A 99 1.39 1.77 1.96
C ARG A 99 0.29 0.94 1.30
N TYR A 100 0.58 0.39 0.11
CA TYR A 100 -0.39 -0.40 -0.65
C TYR A 100 -0.51 -1.81 -0.11
N ASN A 101 0.61 -2.43 0.29
CA ASN A 101 0.57 -3.74 0.95
C ASN A 101 -0.23 -3.66 2.26
N MET A 102 -0.10 -2.58 3.03
CA MET A 102 -0.86 -2.37 4.27
C MET A 102 -2.34 -2.15 3.98
N TYR A 103 -2.66 -1.35 2.96
CA TYR A 103 -4.03 -1.17 2.52
C TYR A 103 -4.67 -2.49 2.11
N LEU A 104 -3.99 -3.31 1.30
CA LEU A 104 -4.50 -4.62 0.90
C LEU A 104 -4.59 -5.59 2.08
N ARG A 105 -3.66 -5.55 3.04
CA ARG A 105 -3.77 -6.29 4.30
C ARG A 105 -5.11 -5.98 4.97
N TRP A 106 -5.40 -4.71 5.25
CA TRP A 106 -6.64 -4.28 5.89
C TRP A 106 -7.89 -4.64 5.09
N MET A 107 -7.82 -4.52 3.76
CA MET A 107 -9.00 -4.78 2.93
C MET A 107 -9.27 -6.27 2.72
N VAL A 108 -8.25 -7.12 2.68
CA VAL A 108 -8.40 -8.54 2.32
C VAL A 108 -8.51 -9.45 3.54
N ARG A 109 -7.65 -9.26 4.54
CA ARG A 109 -7.74 -10.06 5.78
C ARG A 109 -8.93 -9.61 6.60
N LYS A 110 -9.48 -10.56 7.35
CA LYS A 110 -10.60 -10.33 8.26
C LYS A 110 -10.23 -10.89 9.63
N ASP A 111 -9.99 -9.99 10.58
CA ASP A 111 -9.72 -10.32 11.99
C ASP A 111 -10.16 -9.14 12.88
N GLU A 112 -9.74 -9.10 14.14
CA GLU A 112 -10.08 -8.01 15.08
C GLU A 112 -9.52 -6.63 14.67
N LEU A 113 -8.56 -6.59 13.74
CA LEU A 113 -7.86 -5.38 13.30
C LEU A 113 -8.15 -5.03 11.83
N ASP A 114 -8.28 -6.04 10.97
CA ASP A 114 -8.39 -5.93 9.52
C ASP A 114 -9.88 -6.02 9.07
N LEU A 115 -10.29 -5.17 8.12
CA LEU A 115 -11.69 -4.93 7.75
C LEU A 115 -12.35 -6.06 6.93
N GLY A 116 -11.59 -6.78 6.10
CA GLY A 116 -12.09 -7.92 5.32
C GLY A 116 -13.12 -7.58 4.24
N LEU A 117 -13.05 -6.39 3.64
CA LEU A 117 -14.00 -5.91 2.62
C LEU A 117 -13.78 -6.51 1.22
N PHE A 118 -12.58 -6.99 0.89
CA PHE A 118 -12.18 -7.49 -0.44
C PHE A 118 -12.19 -9.02 -0.44
N THR A 119 -13.37 -9.63 -0.49
CA THR A 119 -13.59 -11.07 -0.22
C THR A 119 -13.13 -12.03 -1.33
N LYS A 120 -12.79 -11.52 -2.52
CA LYS A 120 -12.35 -12.32 -3.69
C LYS A 120 -10.85 -12.24 -3.95
N ILE A 121 -10.10 -11.52 -3.12
CA ILE A 121 -8.63 -11.53 -3.16
C ILE A 121 -8.18 -12.45 -2.03
N HIS A 122 -7.22 -13.33 -2.28
CA HIS A 122 -6.82 -14.32 -1.27
C HIS A 122 -5.67 -13.82 -0.39
N THR A 123 -5.74 -14.16 0.91
CA THR A 123 -4.70 -13.83 1.90
C THR A 123 -3.34 -14.43 1.55
N LYS A 124 -3.31 -15.62 0.93
CA LYS A 124 -2.10 -16.31 0.45
C LYS A 124 -1.27 -15.49 -0.56
N ASP A 125 -1.89 -14.51 -1.22
CA ASP A 125 -1.29 -13.69 -2.27
C ASP A 125 -0.92 -12.28 -1.80
N LEU A 126 -1.19 -11.98 -0.53
CA LEU A 126 -0.77 -10.72 0.09
C LEU A 126 0.74 -10.70 0.30
N LEU A 127 1.31 -9.51 0.15
CA LEU A 127 2.72 -9.24 0.41
C LEU A 127 2.86 -8.47 1.73
N ILE A 128 3.92 -8.73 2.49
CA ILE A 128 4.14 -8.06 3.77
C ILE A 128 4.30 -6.53 3.59
N PRO A 129 3.65 -5.68 4.41
CA PRO A 129 3.87 -4.24 4.40
C PRO A 129 5.20 -3.88 5.08
N LEU A 130 6.30 -4.24 4.42
CA LEU A 130 7.66 -4.10 4.92
C LEU A 130 8.00 -2.63 5.20
N ASP A 131 8.45 -2.34 6.41
CA ASP A 131 9.06 -1.07 6.79
C ASP A 131 10.50 -1.22 7.26
N THR A 132 11.16 -0.11 7.56
CA THR A 132 12.58 -0.11 7.92
C THR A 132 12.87 -0.80 9.25
N HIS A 133 11.91 -0.81 10.19
CA HIS A 133 12.07 -1.51 11.46
C HIS A 133 11.82 -3.01 11.27
N THR A 134 10.72 -3.38 10.60
CA THR A 134 10.40 -4.77 10.22
C THR A 134 11.51 -5.39 9.37
N HIS A 135 12.12 -4.63 8.46
CA HIS A 135 13.26 -5.06 7.65
C HIS A 135 14.48 -5.40 8.51
N LYS A 136 14.84 -4.52 9.44
CA LYS A 136 15.97 -4.75 10.37
C LYS A 136 15.75 -5.97 11.24
N ILE A 137 14.57 -6.13 11.85
CA ILE A 137 14.30 -7.31 12.68
C ILE A 137 14.24 -8.58 11.84
N SER A 138 13.71 -8.54 10.62
CA SER A 138 13.70 -9.71 9.75
C SER A 138 15.11 -10.17 9.36
N LEU A 139 16.07 -9.23 9.22
CA LEU A 139 17.49 -9.56 9.07
C LEU A 139 18.06 -10.21 10.34
N THR A 140 17.79 -9.65 11.51
CA THR A 140 18.27 -10.19 12.79
C THR A 140 17.73 -11.59 13.08
N LEU A 141 16.47 -11.86 12.76
CA LEU A 141 15.84 -13.18 12.93
C LEU A 141 16.23 -14.18 11.82
N GLY A 142 17.02 -13.79 10.82
CA GLY A 142 17.37 -14.65 9.69
C GLY A 142 16.20 -14.94 8.72
N LEU A 143 15.07 -14.24 8.86
CA LEU A 143 13.91 -14.33 7.96
C LEU A 143 14.15 -13.63 6.62
N LEU A 144 15.17 -12.77 6.54
CA LEU A 144 15.57 -12.04 5.35
C LEU A 144 17.10 -12.02 5.25
N LYS A 145 17.67 -12.18 4.06
CA LYS A 145 19.11 -12.04 3.80
C LYS A 145 19.44 -10.75 3.06
N ARG A 146 18.51 -10.23 2.23
CA ARG A 146 18.72 -9.00 1.47
C ARG A 146 18.80 -7.76 2.37
N LYS A 147 19.99 -7.16 2.42
CA LYS A 147 20.26 -5.93 3.18
C LYS A 147 19.64 -4.66 2.58
N ILE A 148 19.25 -4.69 1.31
CA ILE A 148 18.66 -3.53 0.63
C ILE A 148 17.16 -3.48 0.94
N TYR A 149 16.68 -2.35 1.45
CA TYR A 149 15.26 -2.10 1.70
C TYR A 149 14.54 -1.76 0.38
N ASP A 150 14.05 -2.78 -0.32
CA ASP A 150 13.37 -2.64 -1.60
C ASP A 150 12.28 -3.71 -1.81
N TYR A 151 11.63 -3.69 -2.98
CA TYR A 151 10.59 -4.65 -3.34
C TYR A 151 11.07 -6.11 -3.31
N LYS A 152 12.34 -6.38 -3.63
CA LYS A 152 12.87 -7.76 -3.59
C LYS A 152 12.95 -8.27 -2.16
N SER A 153 13.21 -7.41 -1.18
CA SER A 153 13.14 -7.77 0.25
C SER A 153 11.71 -8.12 0.69
N VAL A 154 10.70 -7.45 0.13
CA VAL A 154 9.29 -7.81 0.37
C VAL A 154 8.99 -9.22 -0.11
N LEU A 155 9.42 -9.54 -1.35
CA LEU A 155 9.22 -10.86 -1.94
C LEU A 155 9.96 -11.95 -1.15
N GLU A 156 11.23 -11.72 -0.81
CA GLU A 156 12.03 -12.69 -0.04
C GLU A 156 11.41 -12.95 1.33
N LEU A 157 11.07 -11.90 2.08
CA LEU A 157 10.47 -12.05 3.40
C LEU A 157 9.11 -12.75 3.31
N THR A 158 8.24 -12.32 2.39
CA THR A 158 6.92 -12.97 2.20
C THR A 158 7.08 -14.45 1.87
N GLN A 159 8.04 -14.81 1.00
CA GLN A 159 8.29 -16.20 0.65
C GLN A 159 8.80 -17.03 1.83
N ASN A 160 9.58 -16.44 2.74
CA ASN A 160 10.00 -17.13 3.96
C ASN A 160 8.84 -17.28 4.96
N LEU A 161 7.97 -16.28 5.08
CA LEU A 161 6.77 -16.39 5.92
C LEU A 161 5.75 -17.40 5.38
N LYS A 162 5.66 -17.56 4.05
CA LYS A 162 4.86 -18.62 3.40
C LYS A 162 5.27 -20.03 3.84
N LYS A 163 6.52 -20.24 4.27
CA LYS A 163 6.97 -21.53 4.82
C LYS A 163 6.37 -21.82 6.20
N LEU A 164 5.98 -20.79 6.94
CA LEU A 164 5.34 -20.90 8.25
C LEU A 164 3.82 -21.03 8.12
N ASP A 165 3.21 -20.26 7.20
CA ASP A 165 1.81 -20.41 6.83
C ASP A 165 1.62 -19.98 5.37
N ALA A 166 1.29 -20.93 4.50
CA ALA A 166 1.08 -20.68 3.08
C ALA A 166 -0.28 -20.02 2.77
N ASN A 167 -1.27 -20.19 3.65
CA ASN A 167 -2.62 -19.65 3.46
C ASN A 167 -2.71 -18.18 3.90
N ASP A 168 -1.87 -17.78 4.85
CA ASP A 168 -1.84 -16.41 5.34
C ASP A 168 -0.42 -15.97 5.78
N PRO A 169 0.48 -15.73 4.80
CA PRO A 169 1.88 -15.44 5.09
C PRO A 169 2.10 -14.12 5.80
N ILE A 170 1.16 -13.18 5.75
CA ILE A 170 1.35 -11.84 6.31
C ILE A 170 0.79 -11.69 7.73
N LYS A 171 0.24 -12.75 8.34
CA LYS A 171 -0.28 -12.69 9.72
C LYS A 171 0.76 -12.33 10.77
N TYR A 172 2.02 -12.57 10.44
CA TYR A 172 3.16 -12.25 11.31
C TYR A 172 3.56 -10.78 11.27
N ASP A 173 3.00 -9.97 10.35
CA ASP A 173 3.36 -8.56 10.17
C ASP A 173 3.24 -7.75 11.46
N PHE A 174 2.11 -7.86 12.17
CA PHE A 174 1.91 -7.12 13.42
C PHE A 174 2.92 -7.50 14.49
N ALA A 175 3.21 -8.80 14.65
CA ALA A 175 4.19 -9.29 15.62
C ALA A 175 5.61 -8.80 15.28
N LEU A 176 6.04 -8.93 14.02
CA LEU A 176 7.35 -8.46 13.56
C LEU A 176 7.49 -6.94 13.72
N TYR A 177 6.45 -6.19 13.38
CA TYR A 177 6.42 -4.74 13.59
C TYR A 177 6.54 -4.36 15.06
N ARG A 178 5.78 -5.02 15.96
CA ARG A 178 5.84 -4.77 17.40
C ARG A 178 7.22 -5.08 17.98
N LEU A 179 7.82 -6.20 17.60
CA LEU A 179 9.19 -6.55 17.99
C LEU A 179 10.18 -5.47 17.51
N GLY A 180 10.09 -5.05 16.26
CA GLY A 180 10.92 -3.99 15.67
C GLY A 180 10.80 -2.64 16.39
N GLN A 181 9.63 -2.32 16.95
CA GLN A 181 9.38 -1.09 17.71
C GLN A 181 9.81 -1.18 19.17
N SER A 182 9.66 -2.34 19.80
CA SER A 182 9.91 -2.54 21.24
C SER A 182 11.40 -2.45 21.63
N LYS A 183 12.33 -2.54 20.66
CA LYS A 183 13.78 -2.69 20.88
C LYS A 183 14.19 -3.89 21.75
N GLU A 184 13.28 -4.79 22.10
CA GLU A 184 13.59 -6.01 22.87
C GLU A 184 14.57 -6.95 22.16
N ILE A 185 14.82 -6.68 20.88
CA ILE A 185 15.76 -7.35 19.99
C ILE A 185 17.19 -7.35 20.50
N ASP A 186 17.60 -6.37 21.30
CA ASP A 186 18.95 -6.38 21.88
C ASP A 186 19.16 -7.60 22.81
N LYS A 187 18.09 -8.22 23.31
CA LYS A 187 18.14 -9.48 24.07
C LYS A 187 18.38 -10.74 23.22
N PHE A 188 18.24 -10.66 21.90
CA PHE A 188 18.40 -11.79 20.97
C PHE A 188 19.75 -11.75 20.22
N LYS A 189 20.63 -10.80 20.56
CA LYS A 189 21.98 -10.67 19.98
C LYS A 189 23.07 -11.41 20.79
N GLU A 190 22.68 -12.11 21.85
CA GLU A 190 23.52 -13.04 22.61
C GLU A 190 23.46 -14.44 21.99
#